data_AF-A0A3D2A8I0-F1
#
_entry.id   AF-A0A3D2A8I0-F1
#
_cell.length_a   1.000
_cell.length_b   1.000
_cell.length_c   1.000
_cell.angle_alpha   90.00
_cell.angle_beta   90.00
_cell.angle_gamma   90.00
#
_symmetry.space_group_name_H-M   'P 1'
#
loop_
_entity.id
_entity.type
_entity.pdbx_description
1 polymer ?
#
loop_
_entity_poly.entity_id
_entity_poly.type
_entity_poly.pdbx_seq_one_letter_code
_entity_poly.pdbx_strand_id
1 'polypeptide(L)'
;MDRLAVKVVLDGAVGSYDKCYSYFVPESLTDKANPGCRVTVPFGNGNLKKQGMIFEKEFVPDDRKVKTILSVQDNEPVLDGEMLMLCSYMKERLFCTYYDAINVILPAGLKLRLEEFYTVNGDFSDNSALKPDEKFFFDRISESGAVPLKELKNLSENHKEILKSLVKKKAIIKNGESKRTVGDKTAKYARITENDADFSSLPARQREVAEVIASTDCASVKEIMYFTGCSLSVISGLQKKGIIELFEKQVFRLPYKIKETGIQTEITLNGEQQKAYDYLKSRLDSGSGNASLLYGVTGSGKTSVYIKLVDDCLKNGGGAIVMVPEIALTPQTVELFGNRYGSKIAILHSDMSIGQRADEYMRLKSGQATVAIGTRSAVFAPVKNLKIIIIDEEQEHTYKSEKSPRFHTRDVAYFRAKFNKALLVLS
;
A
#
# COMPACT_ATOMS: atom_id res chain seq x y z
N MET A 1 22.80 -27.66 14.07
CA MET A 1 21.41 -27.27 14.33
C MET A 1 20.99 -26.35 13.21
N ASP A 2 19.73 -26.41 12.79
CA ASP A 2 19.23 -25.48 11.79
C ASP A 2 18.75 -24.19 12.47
N ARG A 3 19.01 -23.07 11.83
CA ARG A 3 18.66 -21.74 12.30
C ARG A 3 17.68 -21.08 11.33
N LEU A 4 16.75 -20.30 11.88
CA LEU A 4 15.78 -19.56 11.08
C LEU A 4 16.48 -18.55 10.17
N ALA A 5 16.14 -18.63 8.88
CA ALA A 5 16.56 -17.72 7.84
C ALA A 5 15.36 -17.30 6.98
N VAL A 6 15.59 -16.30 6.14
CA VAL A 6 14.63 -15.79 5.17
C VAL A 6 15.27 -15.63 3.81
N LYS A 7 14.51 -15.95 2.75
CA LYS A 7 14.87 -15.66 1.38
C LYS A 7 14.43 -14.25 1.03
N VAL A 8 15.40 -13.42 0.65
CA VAL A 8 15.20 -12.00 0.37
C VAL A 8 15.60 -11.69 -1.07
N VAL A 9 14.71 -11.05 -1.81
CA VAL A 9 15.04 -10.42 -3.11
C VAL A 9 15.44 -8.97 -2.86
N LEU A 10 16.35 -8.42 -3.65
CA LEU A 10 16.99 -7.13 -3.35
C LEU A 10 16.58 -6.04 -4.33
N ASP A 11 16.40 -4.83 -3.80
CA ASP A 11 16.11 -3.65 -4.60
C ASP A 11 17.32 -3.20 -5.43
N GLY A 12 17.05 -2.83 -6.68
CA GLY A 12 18.04 -2.46 -7.68
C GLY A 12 18.94 -3.61 -8.13
N ALA A 13 18.51 -4.87 -7.93
CA ALA A 13 19.18 -6.00 -8.56
C ALA A 13 19.00 -5.95 -10.09
N VAL A 14 20.03 -6.35 -10.83
CA VAL A 14 19.95 -6.53 -12.29
C VAL A 14 20.06 -8.01 -12.63
N GLY A 15 19.55 -8.41 -13.80
CA GLY A 15 19.24 -9.80 -14.14
C GLY A 15 20.30 -10.85 -13.78
N SER A 16 21.60 -10.55 -13.89
CA SER A 16 22.68 -11.50 -13.53
C SER A 16 22.71 -11.92 -12.06
N TYR A 17 22.09 -11.13 -11.16
CA TYR A 17 22.06 -11.43 -9.73
C TYR A 17 20.68 -11.18 -9.09
N ASP A 18 19.62 -11.03 -9.89
CA ASP A 18 18.24 -10.95 -9.40
C ASP A 18 17.73 -12.34 -9.01
N LYS A 19 17.94 -12.71 -7.74
CA LYS A 19 17.53 -13.98 -7.14
C LYS A 19 17.24 -13.82 -5.66
N CYS A 20 16.68 -14.86 -5.05
CA CYS A 20 16.55 -14.94 -3.61
C CYS A 20 17.91 -15.18 -2.94
N TYR A 21 18.22 -14.39 -1.92
CA TYR A 21 19.39 -14.55 -1.06
C TYR A 21 18.93 -14.91 0.35
N SER A 22 19.55 -15.94 0.93
CA SER A 22 19.29 -16.33 2.32
C SER A 22 19.92 -15.31 3.28
N TYR A 23 19.21 -15.01 4.37
CA TYR A 23 19.71 -14.24 5.50
C TYR A 23 19.21 -14.85 6.80
N PHE A 24 20.07 -14.99 7.81
CA PHE A 24 19.63 -15.37 9.15
C PHE A 24 18.75 -14.28 9.76
N VAL A 25 17.80 -14.71 10.60
CA VAL A 25 16.91 -13.83 11.36
C VAL A 25 17.43 -13.72 12.80
N PRO A 26 17.72 -12.51 13.33
CA PRO A 26 17.94 -12.31 14.76
C PRO A 26 16.72 -12.73 15.56
N GLU A 27 16.94 -13.27 16.76
CA GLU A 27 15.85 -13.72 17.63
C GLU A 27 14.80 -12.61 17.88
N SER A 28 15.26 -11.37 18.09
CA SER A 28 14.42 -10.18 18.28
C SER A 28 13.54 -9.79 17.09
N LEU A 29 13.80 -10.34 15.90
CA LEU A 29 13.06 -10.05 14.67
C LEU A 29 12.24 -11.24 14.17
N THR A 30 12.27 -12.39 14.87
CA THR A 30 11.61 -13.64 14.46
C THR A 30 10.13 -13.47 14.13
N ASP A 31 9.39 -12.78 15.00
CA ASP A 31 7.95 -12.58 14.85
C ASP A 31 7.59 -11.57 13.75
N LYS A 32 8.51 -10.66 13.45
CA LYS A 32 8.32 -9.59 12.46
C LYS A 32 8.73 -10.00 11.05
N ALA A 33 9.70 -10.90 10.92
CA ALA A 33 10.31 -11.28 9.64
C ALA A 33 9.41 -12.22 8.80
N ASN A 34 8.24 -11.75 8.41
CA ASN A 34 7.26 -12.52 7.64
C ASN A 34 7.42 -12.30 6.13
N PRO A 35 7.10 -13.32 5.28
CA PRO A 35 7.00 -13.13 3.83
C PRO A 35 6.12 -11.94 3.48
N GLY A 36 6.57 -11.13 2.53
CA GLY A 36 5.90 -9.90 2.09
C GLY A 36 6.26 -8.66 2.91
N CYS A 37 7.05 -8.80 3.97
CA CYS A 37 7.65 -7.67 4.67
C CYS A 37 8.95 -7.23 4.00
N ARG A 38 9.21 -5.93 4.05
CA ARG A 38 10.47 -5.33 3.61
C ARG A 38 11.50 -5.38 4.72
N VAL A 39 12.75 -5.55 4.32
CA VAL A 39 13.89 -5.66 5.21
C VAL A 39 15.04 -4.81 4.74
N THR A 40 15.93 -4.44 5.65
CA THR A 40 17.27 -3.95 5.31
C THR A 40 18.29 -5.05 5.57
N VAL A 41 19.15 -5.32 4.60
CA VAL A 41 20.16 -6.39 4.66
C VAL A 41 21.54 -5.89 4.19
N PRO A 42 22.64 -6.50 4.65
CA PRO A 42 23.98 -6.19 4.14
C PRO A 42 24.29 -7.01 2.89
N PHE A 43 24.66 -6.36 1.78
CA PHE A 43 24.92 -7.04 0.50
C PHE A 43 26.34 -6.83 -0.03
N GLY A 44 26.88 -7.85 -0.71
CA GLY A 44 28.23 -7.86 -1.29
C GLY A 44 29.36 -7.81 -0.26
N ASN A 45 30.62 -7.79 -0.72
CA ASN A 45 31.79 -7.81 0.18
C ASN A 45 31.89 -6.54 1.05
N GLY A 46 31.38 -5.41 0.56
CA GLY A 46 31.38 -4.14 1.29
C GLY A 46 30.25 -3.98 2.31
N ASN A 47 29.39 -4.99 2.52
CA ASN A 47 28.24 -4.92 3.42
C ASN A 47 27.34 -3.70 3.18
N LEU A 48 27.12 -3.36 1.91
CA LEU A 48 26.26 -2.25 1.53
C LEU A 48 24.84 -2.52 2.03
N LYS A 49 24.27 -1.59 2.79
CA LYS A 49 22.87 -1.67 3.23
C LYS A 49 21.96 -1.58 2.01
N LYS A 50 21.15 -2.60 1.80
CA LYS A 50 20.17 -2.71 0.71
C LYS A 50 18.80 -2.97 1.29
N GLN A 51 17.78 -2.39 0.66
CA GLN A 51 16.41 -2.83 0.89
C GLN A 51 16.15 -4.13 0.13
N GLY A 52 15.28 -4.95 0.70
CA GLY A 52 14.80 -6.17 0.10
C GLY A 52 13.40 -6.52 0.58
N MET A 53 12.82 -7.55 -0.02
CA MET A 53 11.52 -8.12 0.35
C MET A 53 11.72 -9.58 0.73
N ILE A 54 11.17 -9.99 1.88
CA ILE A 54 11.13 -11.40 2.26
C ILE A 54 10.13 -12.13 1.36
N PHE A 55 10.56 -13.20 0.70
CA PHE A 55 9.70 -14.05 -0.13
C PHE A 55 9.32 -15.35 0.57
N GLU A 56 10.22 -15.88 1.41
CA GLU A 56 10.04 -17.18 2.04
C GLU A 56 10.79 -17.23 3.37
N LYS A 57 10.27 -17.98 4.34
CA LYS A 57 11.02 -18.42 5.52
C LYS A 57 11.67 -19.76 5.21
N GLU A 58 12.87 -19.98 5.69
CA GLU A 58 13.59 -21.24 5.53
C GLU A 58 14.39 -21.56 6.80
N PHE A 59 14.75 -22.83 6.98
CA PHE A 59 15.67 -23.27 8.01
C PHE A 59 16.97 -23.70 7.33
N VAL A 60 18.08 -23.16 7.82
CA VAL A 60 19.39 -23.30 7.17
C VAL A 60 20.40 -23.74 8.23
N PRO A 61 21.33 -24.66 7.90
CA PRO A 61 22.39 -25.07 8.82
C PRO A 61 23.16 -23.87 9.37
N ASP A 62 23.37 -23.84 10.68
CA ASP A 62 24.01 -22.70 11.38
C ASP A 62 25.47 -22.47 10.96
N ASP A 63 26.13 -23.48 10.40
CA ASP A 63 27.49 -23.39 9.84
C ASP A 63 27.55 -22.78 8.44
N ARG A 64 26.40 -22.58 7.78
CA ARG A 64 26.35 -21.95 6.45
C ARG A 64 26.74 -20.47 6.56
N LYS A 65 27.64 -20.03 5.67
CA LYS A 65 28.08 -18.63 5.58
C LYS A 65 26.97 -17.73 5.02
N VAL A 66 26.04 -17.34 5.89
CA VAL A 66 24.89 -16.51 5.58
C VAL A 66 24.94 -15.26 6.45
N LYS A 67 24.65 -14.10 5.86
CA LYS A 67 24.59 -12.85 6.62
C LYS A 67 23.28 -12.74 7.37
N THR A 68 23.17 -11.80 8.29
CA THR A 68 21.96 -11.60 9.11
C THR A 68 21.17 -10.37 8.61
N ILE A 69 19.84 -10.41 8.67
CA ILE A 69 19.02 -9.22 8.39
C ILE A 69 19.30 -8.12 9.43
N LEU A 70 19.29 -6.85 9.03
CA LEU A 70 19.56 -5.73 9.93
C LEU A 70 18.28 -5.23 10.62
N SER A 71 17.17 -5.19 9.88
CA SER A 71 15.88 -4.71 10.38
C SER A 71 14.73 -5.13 9.48
N VAL A 72 13.54 -5.26 10.06
CA VAL A 72 12.25 -5.39 9.37
C VAL A 72 11.57 -4.03 9.37
N GLN A 73 11.08 -3.59 8.22
CA GLN A 73 10.57 -2.24 7.98
C GLN A 73 9.04 -2.14 8.05
N ASP A 74 8.36 -3.28 8.06
CA ASP A 74 6.90 -3.37 8.07
C ASP A 74 6.42 -4.09 9.33
N ASN A 75 5.33 -3.60 9.92
CA ASN A 75 4.64 -4.29 11.01
C ASN A 75 3.83 -5.50 10.49
N GLU A 76 3.34 -5.41 9.26
CA GLU A 76 2.58 -6.46 8.58
C GLU A 76 3.03 -6.58 7.12
N PRO A 77 2.93 -7.77 6.49
CA PRO A 77 3.29 -7.96 5.08
C PRO A 77 2.60 -6.95 4.17
N VAL A 78 3.36 -6.20 3.36
CA VAL A 78 2.79 -5.27 2.37
C VAL A 78 2.29 -5.98 1.12
N LEU A 79 2.88 -7.14 0.81
CA LEU A 79 2.42 -8.09 -0.19
C LEU A 79 1.99 -9.38 0.53
N ASP A 80 0.87 -9.95 0.14
CA ASP A 80 0.45 -11.27 0.64
C ASP A 80 1.06 -12.40 -0.20
N GLY A 81 0.73 -13.65 0.17
CA GLY A 81 1.22 -14.84 -0.54
C GLY A 81 0.83 -14.87 -2.02
N GLU A 82 -0.38 -14.41 -2.37
CA GLU A 82 -0.81 -14.29 -3.78
C GLU A 82 0.16 -13.38 -4.54
N MET A 83 0.40 -12.18 -4.02
CA MET A 83 1.20 -11.17 -4.69
C MET A 83 2.67 -11.58 -4.81
N LEU A 84 3.23 -12.30 -3.83
CA LEU A 84 4.58 -12.86 -3.93
C LEU A 84 4.70 -13.94 -5.02
N MET A 85 3.69 -14.81 -5.15
CA MET A 85 3.65 -15.79 -6.23
C MET A 85 3.43 -15.12 -7.60
N LEU A 86 2.61 -14.07 -7.65
CA LEU A 86 2.42 -13.27 -8.85
C LEU A 86 3.73 -12.60 -9.27
N CYS A 87 4.53 -12.06 -8.34
CA CYS A 87 5.86 -11.54 -8.63
C CYS A 87 6.75 -12.59 -9.29
N SER A 88 6.74 -13.82 -8.78
CA SER A 88 7.51 -14.94 -9.33
C SER A 88 7.02 -15.33 -10.73
N TYR A 89 5.70 -15.44 -10.91
CA TYR A 89 5.07 -15.71 -12.21
C TYR A 89 5.43 -14.66 -13.26
N MET A 90 5.41 -13.38 -12.89
CA MET A 90 5.76 -12.28 -13.78
C MET A 90 7.23 -12.30 -14.17
N LYS A 91 8.14 -12.52 -13.20
CA LYS A 91 9.58 -12.64 -13.46
C LYS A 91 9.87 -13.76 -14.46
N GLU A 92 9.29 -14.94 -14.26
CA GLU A 92 9.51 -16.12 -15.11
C GLU A 92 9.03 -15.94 -16.55
N ARG A 93 7.99 -15.13 -16.76
CA ARG A 93 7.32 -14.99 -18.07
C ARG A 93 7.65 -13.72 -18.82
N LEU A 94 7.98 -12.65 -18.12
CA LEU A 94 8.09 -11.30 -18.69
C LEU A 94 9.53 -10.79 -18.75
N PHE A 95 10.51 -11.63 -18.44
CA PHE A 95 11.95 -11.28 -18.41
C PHE A 95 12.23 -10.00 -17.60
N CYS A 96 11.47 -9.79 -16.52
CA CYS A 96 11.64 -8.68 -15.60
C CYS A 96 12.32 -9.15 -14.31
N THR A 97 12.75 -8.21 -13.48
CA THR A 97 13.26 -8.54 -12.15
C THR A 97 12.13 -8.77 -11.14
N TYR A 98 12.43 -9.42 -10.01
CA TYR A 98 11.48 -9.48 -8.89
C TYR A 98 11.02 -8.07 -8.48
N TYR A 99 11.94 -7.11 -8.44
CA TYR A 99 11.61 -5.75 -8.04
C TYR A 99 10.82 -4.98 -9.11
N ASP A 100 10.97 -5.28 -10.39
CA ASP A 100 10.06 -4.75 -11.43
C ASP A 100 8.62 -5.21 -11.19
N ALA A 101 8.42 -6.48 -10.84
CA ALA A 101 7.11 -7.02 -10.51
C ALA A 101 6.54 -6.42 -9.20
N ILE A 102 7.36 -6.32 -8.15
CA ILE A 102 6.97 -5.65 -6.90
C ILE A 102 6.59 -4.19 -7.17
N ASN A 103 7.35 -3.50 -8.02
CA ASN A 103 7.18 -2.07 -8.29
C ASN A 103 5.90 -1.74 -9.05
N VAL A 104 5.34 -2.70 -9.78
CA VAL A 104 4.06 -2.53 -10.48
C VAL A 104 2.86 -2.94 -9.60
N ILE A 105 3.04 -3.92 -8.71
CA ILE A 105 2.01 -4.34 -7.75
C ILE A 105 1.86 -3.31 -6.63
N LEU A 106 2.96 -2.82 -6.07
CA LEU A 106 2.95 -1.92 -4.91
C LEU A 106 2.95 -0.43 -5.37
N PRO A 107 1.91 0.36 -5.01
CA PRO A 107 1.85 1.78 -5.36
C PRO A 107 3.07 2.57 -4.88
N ALA A 108 3.46 3.57 -5.66
CA ALA A 108 4.63 4.41 -5.37
C ALA A 108 4.58 5.07 -3.98
N GLY A 109 3.41 5.41 -3.46
CA GLY A 109 3.26 6.05 -2.14
C GLY A 109 3.63 5.14 -0.98
N LEU A 110 3.46 3.83 -1.17
CA LEU A 110 3.84 2.84 -0.18
C LEU A 110 5.32 2.47 -0.27
N LYS A 111 6.05 2.87 -1.32
CA LYS A 111 7.47 2.55 -1.48
C LYS A 111 8.30 3.23 -0.40
N LEU A 112 9.20 2.44 0.20
CA LEU A 112 10.25 2.96 1.06
C LEU A 112 11.43 3.35 0.18
N ARG A 113 12.04 4.48 0.50
CA ARG A 113 13.34 4.88 -0.02
C ARG A 113 14.32 4.82 1.12
N LEU A 114 15.49 4.23 0.86
CA LEU A 114 16.61 4.36 1.77
C LEU A 114 17.16 5.78 1.63
N GLU A 115 17.02 6.57 2.69
CA GLU A 115 17.61 7.90 2.80
C GLU A 115 18.92 7.79 3.58
N GLU A 116 20.03 8.07 2.90
CA GLU A 116 21.35 8.09 3.52
C GLU A 116 21.60 9.46 4.14
N PHE A 117 22.11 9.46 5.37
CA PHE A 117 22.51 10.67 6.08
C PHE A 117 23.79 10.42 6.87
N TYR A 118 24.47 11.50 7.24
CA TYR A 118 25.73 11.44 7.98
C TYR A 118 25.57 12.16 9.31
N THR A 119 26.17 11.59 10.35
CA THR A 119 26.30 12.21 11.68
C THR A 119 27.78 12.27 12.04
N VAL A 120 28.17 13.18 12.92
CA VAL A 120 29.51 13.16 13.51
C VAL A 120 29.66 11.90 14.37
N ASN A 121 30.85 11.30 14.34
CA ASN A 121 31.20 10.29 15.31
C ASN A 121 31.56 10.96 16.64
N GLY A 122 30.80 10.72 17.71
CA GLY A 122 31.05 11.34 19.01
C GLY A 122 32.43 11.04 19.61
N ASP A 123 33.04 9.93 19.20
CA ASP A 123 34.38 9.53 19.63
C ASP A 123 35.51 10.22 18.84
N PHE A 124 35.17 11.02 17.82
CA PHE A 124 36.15 11.72 17.01
C PHE A 124 36.43 13.12 17.59
N SER A 125 37.52 13.24 18.34
CA SER A 125 37.88 14.47 19.06
C SER A 125 38.95 15.31 18.36
N ASP A 126 39.75 14.74 17.46
CA ASP A 126 40.85 15.43 16.78
C ASP A 126 40.53 15.69 15.30
N ASN A 127 40.10 16.92 15.00
CA ASN A 127 39.82 17.36 13.63
C ASN A 127 41.01 18.06 12.94
N SER A 128 42.19 18.14 13.58
CA SER A 128 43.37 18.83 13.03
C SER A 128 43.92 18.13 11.77
N ALA A 129 43.69 16.82 11.66
CA ALA A 129 44.09 16.00 10.51
C ALA A 129 43.10 16.03 9.32
N LEU A 130 42.05 16.86 9.39
CA LEU A 130 41.10 17.05 8.30
C LEU A 130 41.60 18.11 7.31
N LYS A 131 41.49 17.80 6.01
CA LYS A 131 41.74 18.78 4.95
C LYS A 131 40.69 19.89 4.98
N PRO A 132 40.93 21.08 4.39
CA PRO A 132 39.96 22.18 4.39
C PRO A 132 38.55 21.77 3.94
N ASP A 133 38.45 21.02 2.84
CA ASP A 133 37.15 20.54 2.32
C ASP A 133 36.51 19.48 3.23
N GLU A 134 37.32 18.61 3.85
CA GLU A 134 36.83 17.61 4.81
C GLU A 134 36.30 18.29 6.07
N LYS A 135 36.99 19.34 6.53
CA LYS A 135 36.62 20.15 7.69
C LYS A 135 35.32 20.90 7.44
N PHE A 136 35.15 21.50 6.26
CA PHE A 136 33.89 22.14 5.88
C PHE A 136 32.68 21.18 5.96
N PHE A 137 32.82 19.96 5.43
CA PHE A 137 31.76 18.95 5.52
C PHE A 137 31.54 18.48 6.97
N PHE A 138 32.61 18.28 7.74
CA PHE A 138 32.52 17.87 9.14
C PHE A 138 31.79 18.92 9.99
N ASP A 139 32.17 20.19 9.87
CA ASP A 139 31.59 21.31 10.63
C ASP A 139 30.09 21.44 10.30
N ARG A 140 29.73 21.35 9.01
CA ARG A 140 28.32 21.37 8.57
C ARG A 140 27.48 20.25 9.20
N ILE A 141 28.03 19.03 9.27
CA ILE A 141 27.35 17.89 9.89
C ILE A 141 27.29 18.06 11.41
N SER A 142 28.33 18.60 12.03
CA SER A 142 28.41 18.86 13.46
C SER A 142 27.36 19.87 13.93
N GLU A 143 27.16 20.95 13.17
CA GLU A 143 26.16 21.99 13.49
C GLU A 143 24.72 21.48 13.40
N SER A 144 24.44 20.62 12.41
CA SER A 144 23.08 20.15 12.11
C SER A 144 22.74 18.83 12.80
N GLY A 145 23.73 18.15 13.40
CA GLY A 145 23.63 16.83 14.03
C GLY A 145 23.52 15.68 13.02
N ALA A 146 22.53 15.70 12.14
CA ALA A 146 22.30 14.71 11.10
C ALA A 146 21.98 15.38 9.76
N VAL A 147 22.78 15.13 8.73
CA VAL A 147 22.61 15.78 7.41
C VAL A 147 22.35 14.75 6.31
N PRO A 148 21.23 14.86 5.57
CA PRO A 148 20.94 14.00 4.43
C PRO A 148 21.97 14.12 3.31
N LEU A 149 22.29 13.01 2.65
CA LEU A 149 23.22 12.97 1.50
C LEU A 149 22.78 13.91 0.37
N LYS A 150 21.47 14.13 0.19
CA LYS A 150 20.95 15.03 -0.84
C LYS A 150 21.42 16.47 -0.64
N GLU A 151 21.55 16.92 0.60
CA GLU A 151 22.06 18.27 0.92
C GLU A 151 23.58 18.33 0.72
N LEU A 152 24.30 17.31 1.20
CA LEU A 152 25.77 17.24 1.07
C LEU A 152 26.23 17.13 -0.39
N LYS A 153 25.41 16.53 -1.26
CA LYS A 153 25.64 16.48 -2.72
C LYS A 153 25.69 17.86 -3.36
N ASN A 154 24.90 18.80 -2.86
CA ASN A 154 24.81 20.14 -3.42
C ASN A 154 25.96 21.05 -2.98
N LEU A 155 26.78 20.61 -2.01
CA LEU A 155 27.88 21.41 -1.47
C LEU A 155 29.17 21.31 -2.30
N SER A 156 29.38 20.20 -3.02
CA SER A 156 30.60 20.00 -3.83
C SER A 156 30.42 18.86 -4.85
N GLU A 157 31.01 19.00 -6.04
CA GLU A 157 31.10 17.92 -7.03
C GLU A 157 31.90 16.72 -6.49
N ASN A 158 32.91 16.96 -5.64
CA ASN A 158 33.78 15.93 -5.06
C ASN A 158 33.24 15.33 -3.75
N HIS A 159 31.97 15.59 -3.39
CA HIS A 159 31.34 15.11 -2.15
C HIS A 159 31.56 13.61 -1.89
N LYS A 160 31.56 12.76 -2.93
CA LYS A 160 31.72 11.30 -2.76
C LYS A 160 33.07 10.93 -2.17
N GLU A 161 34.15 11.54 -2.65
CA GLU A 161 35.50 11.24 -2.18
C GLU A 161 35.73 11.79 -0.77
N ILE A 162 35.24 13.02 -0.52
CA ILE A 162 35.32 13.68 0.79
C ILE A 162 34.60 12.85 1.85
N LEU A 163 33.34 12.47 1.61
CA LEU A 163 32.56 11.65 2.53
C LEU A 163 33.19 10.28 2.75
N LYS A 164 33.73 9.65 1.70
CA LYS A 164 34.44 8.36 1.82
C LYS A 164 35.70 8.48 2.68
N SER A 165 36.45 9.57 2.54
CA SER A 165 37.63 9.86 3.35
C SER A 165 37.26 10.10 4.82
N LEU A 166 36.26 10.93 5.09
CA LEU A 166 35.77 11.21 6.45
C LEU A 166 35.26 9.95 7.16
N VAL A 167 34.52 9.09 6.47
CA VAL A 167 34.09 7.79 7.01
C VAL A 167 35.29 6.88 7.29
N LYS A 168 36.28 6.84 6.40
CA LYS A 168 37.52 6.05 6.60
C LYS A 168 38.33 6.54 7.80
N LYS A 169 38.37 7.85 8.02
CA LYS A 169 38.99 8.50 9.19
C LYS A 169 38.15 8.35 10.47
N LYS A 170 36.97 7.72 10.40
CA LYS A 170 35.99 7.60 11.48
C LYS A 170 35.51 8.95 12.05
N ALA A 171 35.62 10.02 11.25
CA ALA A 171 35.17 11.36 11.64
C ALA A 171 33.63 11.47 11.59
N ILE A 172 33.02 10.81 10.61
CA ILE A 172 31.57 10.77 10.45
C ILE A 172 31.09 9.33 10.31
N ILE A 173 29.84 9.09 10.71
CA ILE A 173 29.16 7.81 10.58
C ILE A 173 28.14 7.92 9.46
N LYS A 174 28.18 6.96 8.53
CA LYS A 174 27.17 6.83 7.48
C LYS A 174 25.97 6.05 8.02
N ASN A 175 24.84 6.72 8.12
CA ASN A 175 23.57 6.14 8.55
C ASN A 175 22.61 5.99 7.37
N GLY A 176 21.55 5.22 7.58
CA GLY A 176 20.50 5.02 6.61
C GLY A 176 19.19 4.70 7.30
N GLU A 177 18.15 5.45 6.95
CA GLU A 177 16.79 5.24 7.42
C GLU A 177 15.87 4.95 6.23
N SER A 178 14.89 4.07 6.42
CA SER A 178 13.89 3.80 5.39
C SER A 178 12.70 4.73 5.61
N LYS A 179 12.42 5.59 4.63
CA LYS A 179 11.30 6.54 4.70
C LYS A 179 10.30 6.29 3.58
N ARG A 180 8.99 6.37 3.88
CA ARG A 180 7.95 6.28 2.84
C ARG A 180 8.01 7.51 1.94
N THR A 181 7.74 7.31 0.65
CA THR A 181 7.67 8.41 -0.34
C THR A 181 6.54 9.38 -0.02
N VAL A 182 5.41 8.86 0.48
CA VAL A 182 4.30 9.65 0.99
C VAL A 182 3.91 9.10 2.36
N GLY A 183 3.86 9.98 3.37
CA GLY A 183 3.38 9.62 4.70
C GLY A 183 1.86 9.40 4.72
N ASP A 184 1.40 8.64 5.70
CA ASP A 184 -0.02 8.50 5.97
C ASP A 184 -0.61 9.88 6.31
N LYS A 185 -1.78 10.21 5.76
CA LYS A 185 -2.46 11.44 6.15
C LYS A 185 -3.13 11.17 7.48
N THR A 186 -2.83 11.97 8.49
CA THR A 186 -3.53 11.95 9.76
C THR A 186 -4.43 13.17 9.88
N ALA A 187 -5.50 13.04 10.66
CA ALA A 187 -6.25 14.17 11.16
C ALA A 187 -6.48 14.00 12.66
N LYS A 188 -6.69 15.12 13.35
CA LYS A 188 -7.02 15.11 14.78
C LYS A 188 -8.47 14.72 14.96
N TYR A 189 -8.70 13.69 15.78
CA TYR A 189 -10.01 13.23 16.20
C TYR A 189 -10.15 13.41 17.70
N ALA A 190 -11.41 13.43 18.15
CA ALA A 190 -11.79 13.39 19.55
C ALA A 190 -12.69 12.18 19.79
N ARG A 191 -12.52 11.53 20.94
CA ARG A 191 -13.46 10.52 21.49
C ARG A 191 -13.75 10.85 22.95
N ILE A 192 -14.88 10.38 23.47
CA ILE A 192 -15.18 10.47 24.91
C ILE A 192 -14.26 9.48 25.65
N THR A 193 -13.75 9.89 26.80
CA THR A 193 -12.89 9.04 27.63
C THR A 193 -13.68 7.92 28.33
N GLU A 194 -14.94 8.21 28.72
CA GLU A 194 -15.87 7.29 29.38
C GLU A 194 -17.25 7.32 28.71
N ASN A 195 -17.73 6.18 28.20
CA ASN A 195 -18.95 6.11 27.40
C ASN A 195 -20.26 6.51 28.15
N ASP A 196 -20.25 6.54 29.48
CA ASP A 196 -21.41 6.89 30.33
C ASP A 196 -21.22 8.24 31.07
N ALA A 197 -20.39 9.13 30.54
CA ALA A 197 -20.13 10.42 31.17
C ALA A 197 -21.38 11.32 31.19
N ASP A 198 -21.80 11.79 32.37
CA ASP A 198 -22.84 12.81 32.50
C ASP A 198 -22.29 14.19 32.10
N PHE A 199 -22.84 14.75 31.03
CA PHE A 199 -22.45 16.05 30.50
C PHE A 199 -23.30 17.21 31.07
N SER A 200 -24.27 16.94 31.96
CA SER A 200 -25.21 17.93 32.49
C SER A 200 -24.54 19.11 33.21
N SER A 201 -23.38 18.87 33.83
CA SER A 201 -22.59 19.88 34.54
C SER A 201 -21.71 20.74 33.62
N LEU A 202 -21.70 20.49 32.31
CA LEU A 202 -20.87 21.22 31.36
C LEU A 202 -21.55 22.51 30.87
N PRO A 203 -20.77 23.59 30.62
CA PRO A 203 -21.28 24.75 29.91
C PRO A 203 -21.93 24.36 28.58
N ALA A 204 -22.99 25.06 28.16
CA ALA A 204 -23.82 24.67 27.02
C ALA A 204 -23.03 24.27 25.76
N ARG A 205 -22.03 25.07 25.35
CA ARG A 205 -21.16 24.76 24.18
C ARG A 205 -20.24 23.56 24.39
N GLN A 206 -19.77 23.33 25.61
CA GLN A 206 -18.96 22.15 25.94
C GLN A 206 -19.83 20.89 25.98
N ARG A 207 -21.05 21.01 26.49
CA ARG A 207 -22.04 19.93 26.51
C ARG A 207 -22.42 19.52 25.08
N GLU A 208 -22.77 20.47 24.22
CA GLU A 208 -23.10 20.22 22.82
C GLU A 208 -21.98 19.49 22.07
N VAL A 209 -20.73 19.93 22.26
CA VAL A 209 -19.56 19.24 21.68
C VAL A 209 -19.42 17.82 22.22
N ALA A 210 -19.59 17.61 23.52
CA ALA A 210 -19.50 16.28 24.13
C ALA A 210 -20.62 15.35 23.65
N GLU A 211 -21.85 15.84 23.54
CA GLU A 211 -23.00 15.08 23.01
C GLU A 211 -22.80 14.68 21.55
N VAL A 212 -22.31 15.59 20.69
CA VAL A 212 -21.98 15.27 19.29
C VAL A 212 -20.91 14.18 19.21
N ILE A 213 -19.85 14.26 20.02
CA ILE A 213 -18.82 13.23 20.05
C ILE A 213 -19.40 11.91 20.55
N ALA A 214 -20.16 11.92 21.65
CA ALA A 214 -20.78 10.75 22.27
C ALA A 214 -21.80 10.02 21.37
N SER A 215 -22.42 10.75 20.43
CA SER A 215 -23.29 10.15 19.41
C SER A 215 -22.55 9.27 18.38
N THR A 216 -21.22 9.23 18.46
CA THR A 216 -20.32 8.46 17.59
C THR A 216 -19.22 7.82 18.44
N ASP A 217 -18.47 6.86 17.91
CA ASP A 217 -17.28 6.36 18.63
C ASP A 217 -16.17 7.43 18.73
N CYS A 218 -16.02 8.24 17.68
CA CYS A 218 -15.10 9.36 17.61
C CYS A 218 -15.45 10.26 16.42
N ALA A 219 -15.11 11.55 16.51
CA ALA A 219 -15.35 12.52 15.44
C ALA A 219 -14.12 13.38 15.14
N SER A 220 -14.01 13.83 13.89
CA SER A 220 -12.95 14.74 13.44
C SER A 220 -13.09 16.09 14.16
N VAL A 221 -11.98 16.63 14.67
CA VAL A 221 -11.98 17.97 15.30
C VAL A 221 -12.53 19.04 14.35
N LYS A 222 -12.27 18.92 13.04
CA LYS A 222 -12.82 19.85 12.05
C LYS A 222 -14.33 19.72 11.88
N GLU A 223 -14.85 18.51 11.89
CA GLU A 223 -16.29 18.26 11.75
C GLU A 223 -17.04 18.68 13.01
N ILE A 224 -16.50 18.39 14.19
CA ILE A 224 -17.02 18.87 15.48
C ILE A 224 -17.15 20.39 15.46
N MET A 225 -16.07 21.10 15.08
CA MET A 225 -16.09 22.56 14.98
C MET A 225 -17.11 23.06 13.94
N TYR A 226 -17.26 22.36 12.83
CA TYR A 226 -18.21 22.72 11.78
C TYR A 226 -19.67 22.55 12.23
N PHE A 227 -20.02 21.41 12.83
CA PHE A 227 -21.38 21.10 13.27
C PHE A 227 -21.82 21.90 14.50
N THR A 228 -20.91 22.13 15.44
CA THR A 228 -21.22 22.84 16.71
C THR A 228 -20.95 24.34 16.64
N GLY A 229 -20.32 24.83 15.56
CA GLY A 229 -19.84 26.21 15.44
C GLY A 229 -18.77 26.61 16.49
N CYS A 230 -18.24 25.65 17.26
CA CYS A 230 -17.32 25.93 18.35
C CYS A 230 -15.87 26.10 17.88
N SER A 231 -15.08 26.85 18.65
CA SER A 231 -13.64 27.00 18.44
C SER A 231 -12.84 25.84 19.02
N LEU A 232 -11.61 25.64 18.53
CA LEU A 232 -10.67 24.64 19.03
C LEU A 232 -10.40 24.77 20.55
N SER A 233 -10.54 25.96 21.12
CA SER A 233 -10.38 26.21 22.55
C SER A 233 -11.45 25.52 23.40
N VAL A 234 -12.68 25.37 22.91
CA VAL A 234 -13.76 24.65 23.60
C VAL A 234 -13.41 23.16 23.70
N ILE A 235 -12.97 22.58 22.58
CA ILE A 235 -12.50 21.19 22.48
C ILE A 235 -11.27 20.97 23.38
N SER A 236 -10.28 21.86 23.33
CA SER A 236 -9.09 21.77 24.19
C SER A 236 -9.45 21.89 25.68
N GLY A 237 -10.48 22.65 26.01
CA GLY A 237 -11.01 22.78 27.38
C GLY A 237 -11.62 21.47 27.88
N LEU A 238 -12.37 20.76 27.03
CA LEU A 238 -12.88 19.42 27.34
C LEU A 238 -11.76 18.40 27.53
N GLN A 239 -10.70 18.47 26.70
CA GLN A 239 -9.53 17.60 26.82
C GLN A 239 -8.82 17.82 28.16
N LYS A 240 -8.61 19.08 28.57
CA LYS A 240 -7.99 19.41 29.86
C LYS A 240 -8.80 18.93 31.06
N LYS A 241 -10.13 18.84 30.92
CA LYS A 241 -11.03 18.28 31.93
C LYS A 241 -11.07 16.76 31.93
N GLY A 242 -10.34 16.09 31.02
CA GLY A 242 -10.31 14.63 30.91
C GLY A 242 -11.55 14.01 30.28
N ILE A 243 -12.51 14.81 29.80
CA ILE A 243 -13.80 14.35 29.27
C ILE A 243 -13.63 13.74 27.88
N ILE A 244 -12.71 14.29 27.10
CA ILE A 244 -12.37 13.80 25.76
C ILE A 244 -10.88 13.54 25.64
N GLU A 245 -10.53 12.57 24.81
CA GLU A 245 -9.17 12.30 24.38
C GLU A 245 -8.98 12.78 22.95
N LEU A 246 -7.95 13.59 22.71
CA LEU A 246 -7.52 13.94 21.35
C LEU A 246 -6.42 12.98 20.90
N PHE A 247 -6.60 12.41 19.72
CA PHE A 247 -5.64 11.51 19.11
C PHE A 247 -5.54 11.76 17.61
N GLU A 248 -4.43 11.30 17.02
CA GLU A 248 -4.30 11.29 15.56
C GLU A 248 -4.89 10.00 15.00
N LYS A 249 -5.81 10.14 14.06
CA LYS A 249 -6.37 9.02 13.29
C LYS A 249 -5.91 9.11 11.86
N GLN A 250 -5.52 7.99 11.27
CA GLN A 250 -5.23 7.90 9.85
C GLN A 250 -6.51 8.18 9.04
N VAL A 251 -6.40 9.05 8.03
CA VAL A 251 -7.50 9.42 7.12
C VAL A 251 -7.02 9.21 5.68
N PHE A 252 -7.83 8.53 4.89
CA PHE A 252 -7.53 8.27 3.49
C PHE A 252 -7.84 9.48 2.61
N ARG A 253 -6.97 9.78 1.65
CA ARG A 253 -7.21 10.76 0.59
C ARG A 253 -8.10 10.08 -0.46
N LEU A 254 -9.41 10.25 -0.32
CA LEU A 254 -10.36 9.74 -1.31
C LEU A 254 -10.31 10.59 -2.59
N PRO A 255 -10.21 10.00 -3.79
CA PRO A 255 -10.19 10.72 -5.05
C PRO A 255 -11.56 11.34 -5.41
N TYR A 256 -12.65 10.73 -4.93
CA TYR A 256 -14.02 11.16 -5.20
C TYR A 256 -14.82 11.26 -3.91
N LYS A 257 -15.79 12.17 -3.87
CA LYS A 257 -16.79 12.22 -2.79
C LYS A 257 -17.84 11.14 -3.05
N ILE A 258 -17.65 9.98 -2.43
CA ILE A 258 -18.57 8.85 -2.52
C ILE A 258 -19.40 8.80 -1.23
N LYS A 259 -20.68 8.47 -1.35
CA LYS A 259 -21.57 8.28 -0.19
C LYS A 259 -21.06 7.15 0.69
N GLU A 260 -21.31 7.21 2.00
CA GLU A 260 -20.92 6.13 2.91
C GLU A 260 -21.62 4.82 2.57
N THR A 261 -22.93 4.88 2.32
CA THR A 261 -23.77 3.75 1.94
C THR A 261 -24.21 3.82 0.49
N GLY A 262 -24.16 2.69 -0.21
CA GLY A 262 -24.73 2.55 -1.55
C GLY A 262 -26.21 2.17 -1.52
N ILE A 263 -26.91 2.43 -2.62
CA ILE A 263 -28.30 2.03 -2.87
C ILE A 263 -28.29 0.98 -3.98
N GLN A 264 -28.60 -0.26 -3.62
CA GLN A 264 -28.75 -1.34 -4.59
C GLN A 264 -30.19 -1.35 -5.13
N THR A 265 -30.42 -0.63 -6.22
CA THR A 265 -31.64 -0.79 -7.00
C THR A 265 -31.67 -2.17 -7.67
N GLU A 266 -32.86 -2.77 -7.77
CA GLU A 266 -33.03 -4.07 -8.40
C GLU A 266 -32.73 -3.99 -9.91
N ILE A 267 -31.92 -4.93 -10.40
CA ILE A 267 -31.57 -5.04 -11.82
C ILE A 267 -32.46 -6.12 -12.44
N THR A 268 -33.40 -5.68 -13.28
CA THR A 268 -34.22 -6.57 -14.09
C THR A 268 -33.44 -6.96 -15.36
N LEU A 269 -33.20 -8.25 -15.56
CA LEU A 269 -32.52 -8.77 -16.74
C LEU A 269 -33.56 -9.31 -17.73
N ASN A 270 -33.31 -9.15 -19.03
CA ASN A 270 -34.10 -9.83 -20.06
C ASN A 270 -33.76 -11.34 -20.11
N GLY A 271 -34.48 -12.12 -20.92
CA GLY A 271 -34.31 -13.57 -20.98
C GLY A 271 -32.90 -14.05 -21.38
N GLU A 272 -32.22 -13.35 -22.29
CA GLU A 272 -30.85 -13.71 -22.70
C GLU A 272 -29.81 -13.35 -21.64
N GLN A 273 -29.94 -12.15 -21.07
CA GLN A 273 -29.10 -11.68 -19.96
C GLN A 273 -29.26 -12.56 -18.73
N GLN A 274 -30.49 -13.01 -18.42
CA GLN A 274 -30.77 -13.88 -17.28
C GLN A 274 -30.12 -15.25 -17.48
N LYS A 275 -30.20 -15.85 -18.68
CA LYS A 275 -29.49 -17.10 -19.00
C LYS A 275 -27.97 -16.96 -18.83
N ALA A 276 -27.38 -15.86 -19.33
CA ALA A 276 -25.96 -15.60 -19.19
C ALA A 276 -25.56 -15.42 -17.72
N TYR A 277 -26.35 -14.66 -16.97
CA TYR A 277 -26.18 -14.47 -15.54
C TYR A 277 -26.28 -15.79 -14.75
N ASP A 278 -27.29 -16.63 -15.01
CA ASP A 278 -27.47 -17.90 -14.30
C ASP A 278 -26.28 -18.85 -14.53
N TYR A 279 -25.78 -18.90 -15.77
CA TYR A 279 -24.56 -19.62 -16.09
C TYR A 279 -23.35 -19.08 -15.33
N LEU A 280 -23.09 -17.77 -15.42
CA LEU A 280 -21.93 -17.15 -14.76
C LEU A 280 -22.03 -17.26 -13.24
N LYS A 281 -23.22 -17.14 -12.67
CA LYS A 281 -23.49 -17.34 -11.24
C LYS A 281 -23.15 -18.76 -10.79
N SER A 282 -23.56 -19.77 -11.55
CA SER A 282 -23.18 -21.16 -11.24
C SER A 282 -21.66 -21.37 -11.22
N ARG A 283 -20.92 -20.64 -12.08
CA ARG A 283 -19.45 -20.67 -12.09
C ARG A 283 -18.85 -19.92 -10.91
N LEU A 284 -19.40 -18.76 -10.56
CA LEU A 284 -19.02 -18.00 -9.37
C LEU A 284 -19.18 -18.85 -8.10
N ASP A 285 -20.33 -19.48 -7.94
CA ASP A 285 -20.68 -20.30 -6.77
C ASP A 285 -19.83 -21.58 -6.69
N SER A 286 -19.45 -22.15 -7.85
CA SER A 286 -18.60 -23.35 -7.89
C SER A 286 -17.18 -23.12 -7.33
N GLY A 287 -16.70 -21.87 -7.32
CA GLY A 287 -15.36 -21.55 -6.84
C GLY A 287 -14.26 -22.37 -7.53
N SER A 288 -14.35 -22.55 -8.85
CA SER A 288 -13.42 -23.43 -9.60
C SER A 288 -12.22 -22.68 -10.20
N GLY A 289 -12.20 -21.33 -10.16
CA GLY A 289 -11.12 -20.55 -10.77
C GLY A 289 -11.18 -20.45 -12.30
N ASN A 290 -12.39 -20.49 -12.89
CA ASN A 290 -12.56 -20.52 -14.35
C ASN A 290 -12.63 -19.12 -14.98
N ALA A 291 -12.39 -19.06 -16.29
CA ALA A 291 -12.69 -17.92 -17.12
C ALA A 291 -13.98 -18.14 -17.92
N SER A 292 -14.72 -17.08 -18.22
CA SER A 292 -15.91 -17.10 -19.08
C SER A 292 -15.98 -15.82 -19.91
N LEU A 293 -16.41 -15.94 -21.16
CA LEU A 293 -16.65 -14.82 -22.06
C LEU A 293 -18.14 -14.46 -22.05
N LEU A 294 -18.45 -13.20 -21.73
CA LEU A 294 -19.77 -12.60 -21.83
C LEU A 294 -19.86 -11.83 -23.14
N TYR A 295 -20.13 -12.54 -24.23
CA TYR A 295 -20.18 -11.93 -25.55
C TYR A 295 -21.51 -11.20 -25.80
N GLY A 296 -21.42 -9.96 -26.29
CA GLY A 296 -22.58 -9.19 -26.73
C GLY A 296 -22.18 -7.85 -27.34
N VAL A 297 -22.95 -7.38 -28.33
CA VAL A 297 -22.73 -6.06 -28.95
C VAL A 297 -22.88 -4.93 -27.92
N THR A 298 -22.32 -3.75 -28.19
CA THR A 298 -22.53 -2.56 -27.36
C THR A 298 -24.01 -2.27 -27.17
N GLY A 299 -24.42 -1.89 -25.96
CA GLY A 299 -25.84 -1.62 -25.65
C GLY A 299 -26.69 -2.87 -25.36
N SER A 300 -26.16 -4.09 -25.52
CA SER A 300 -26.86 -5.34 -25.15
C SER A 300 -27.07 -5.53 -23.64
N GLY A 301 -26.48 -4.66 -22.80
CA GLY A 301 -26.64 -4.67 -21.35
C GLY A 301 -25.70 -5.62 -20.59
N LYS A 302 -24.51 -5.92 -21.14
CA LYS A 302 -23.45 -6.70 -20.44
C LYS A 302 -23.17 -6.15 -19.04
N THR A 303 -23.15 -4.83 -18.90
CA THR A 303 -22.96 -4.12 -17.64
C THR A 303 -23.97 -4.52 -16.56
N SER A 304 -25.24 -4.65 -16.91
CA SER A 304 -26.28 -5.07 -15.97
C SER A 304 -26.03 -6.49 -15.46
N VAL A 305 -25.56 -7.40 -16.33
CA VAL A 305 -25.23 -8.79 -15.96
C VAL A 305 -24.08 -8.83 -14.98
N TYR A 306 -22.95 -8.17 -15.30
CA TYR A 306 -21.78 -8.23 -14.42
C TYR A 306 -21.98 -7.46 -13.11
N ILE A 307 -22.76 -6.36 -13.09
CA ILE A 307 -23.10 -5.67 -11.83
C ILE A 307 -23.93 -6.59 -10.94
N LYS A 308 -24.92 -7.31 -11.49
CA LYS A 308 -25.71 -8.27 -10.73
C LYS A 308 -24.87 -9.41 -10.15
N LEU A 309 -23.82 -9.86 -10.87
CA LEU A 309 -22.84 -10.82 -10.34
C LEU A 309 -22.00 -10.23 -9.20
N VAL A 310 -21.56 -8.97 -9.31
CA VAL A 310 -20.84 -8.29 -8.23
C VAL A 310 -21.72 -8.14 -6.99
N ASP A 311 -23.01 -7.82 -7.15
CA ASP A 311 -23.94 -7.76 -6.02
C ASP A 311 -24.00 -9.08 -5.25
N ASP A 312 -24.15 -10.20 -5.96
CA ASP A 312 -24.23 -11.52 -5.34
C ASP A 312 -22.90 -11.95 -4.72
N CYS A 313 -21.78 -11.64 -5.37
CA CYS A 313 -20.44 -11.81 -4.81
C CYS A 313 -20.32 -11.11 -3.44
N LEU A 314 -20.73 -9.83 -3.38
CA LEU A 314 -20.65 -9.03 -2.16
C LEU A 314 -21.63 -9.49 -1.07
N LYS A 315 -22.84 -9.92 -1.45
CA LYS A 315 -23.83 -10.50 -0.51
C LYS A 315 -23.26 -11.74 0.20
N ASN A 316 -22.44 -12.52 -0.50
CA ASN A 316 -21.76 -13.70 0.04
C ASN A 316 -20.40 -13.38 0.69
N GLY A 317 -20.11 -12.11 0.98
CA GLY A 317 -18.87 -11.67 1.64
C GLY A 317 -17.62 -11.73 0.74
N GLY A 318 -17.79 -11.90 -0.57
CA GLY A 318 -16.72 -11.89 -1.56
C GLY A 318 -16.30 -10.48 -1.96
N GLY A 319 -15.09 -10.35 -2.48
CA GLY A 319 -14.57 -9.14 -3.10
C GLY A 319 -14.54 -9.21 -4.62
N ALA A 320 -14.58 -8.05 -5.27
CA ALA A 320 -14.62 -7.92 -6.72
C ALA A 320 -13.57 -6.95 -7.28
N ILE A 321 -13.08 -7.24 -8.48
CA ILE A 321 -12.30 -6.31 -9.30
C ILE A 321 -13.07 -6.08 -10.60
N VAL A 322 -13.33 -4.82 -10.94
CA VAL A 322 -13.95 -4.42 -12.20
C VAL A 322 -12.97 -3.53 -12.95
N MET A 323 -12.50 -4.03 -14.09
CA MET A 323 -11.61 -3.28 -14.97
C MET A 323 -12.37 -2.79 -16.18
N VAL A 324 -12.19 -1.52 -16.47
CA VAL A 324 -12.71 -0.84 -17.66
C VAL A 324 -11.55 -0.19 -18.41
N PRO A 325 -11.65 0.03 -19.73
CA PRO A 325 -10.66 0.79 -20.47
C PRO A 325 -10.43 2.18 -19.88
N GLU A 326 -9.23 2.74 -20.09
CA GLU A 326 -8.86 4.04 -19.50
C GLU A 326 -9.82 5.17 -19.89
N ILE A 327 -10.26 5.19 -21.14
CA ILE A 327 -11.26 6.15 -21.65
C ILE A 327 -12.68 5.92 -21.09
N ALA A 328 -12.98 4.72 -20.59
CA ALA A 328 -14.30 4.32 -20.11
C ALA A 328 -14.47 4.55 -18.60
N LEU A 329 -13.40 4.86 -17.86
CA LEU A 329 -13.46 5.25 -16.46
C LEU A 329 -13.93 6.72 -16.31
N THR A 330 -15.10 7.00 -16.85
CA THR A 330 -15.71 8.33 -16.80
C THR A 330 -16.30 8.60 -15.41
N PRO A 331 -16.58 9.88 -15.07
CA PRO A 331 -17.33 10.22 -13.86
C PRO A 331 -18.67 9.48 -13.75
N GLN A 332 -19.33 9.17 -14.88
CA GLN A 332 -20.58 8.40 -14.90
C GLN A 332 -20.38 6.95 -14.44
N THR A 333 -19.30 6.29 -14.89
CA THR A 333 -18.93 4.95 -14.42
C THR A 333 -18.61 4.99 -12.92
N VAL A 334 -17.82 5.98 -12.48
CA VAL A 334 -17.52 6.15 -11.06
C VAL A 334 -18.79 6.36 -10.23
N GLU A 335 -19.71 7.19 -10.71
CA GLU A 335 -20.98 7.48 -10.04
C GLU A 335 -21.92 6.27 -10.02
N LEU A 336 -21.99 5.49 -11.11
CA LEU A 336 -22.80 4.26 -11.18
C LEU A 336 -22.42 3.30 -10.05
N PHE A 337 -21.13 3.00 -9.91
CA PHE A 337 -20.64 2.10 -8.88
C PHE A 337 -20.63 2.77 -7.49
N GLY A 338 -20.31 4.06 -7.41
CA GLY A 338 -20.30 4.84 -6.17
C GLY A 338 -21.68 4.94 -5.53
N ASN A 339 -22.72 5.18 -6.34
CA ASN A 339 -24.10 5.17 -5.87
C ASN A 339 -24.54 3.78 -5.44
N ARG A 340 -24.08 2.70 -6.09
CA ARG A 340 -24.49 1.33 -5.78
C ARG A 340 -23.82 0.74 -4.55
N TYR A 341 -22.52 0.99 -4.37
CA TYR A 341 -21.69 0.32 -3.36
C TYR A 341 -21.15 1.26 -2.28
N GLY A 342 -21.29 2.58 -2.43
CA GLY A 342 -20.86 3.58 -1.45
C GLY A 342 -19.38 3.45 -1.11
N SER A 343 -19.06 3.54 0.18
CA SER A 343 -17.70 3.43 0.71
C SER A 343 -17.05 2.05 0.52
N LYS A 344 -17.74 1.06 -0.05
CA LYS A 344 -17.13 -0.25 -0.37
C LYS A 344 -16.27 -0.22 -1.63
N ILE A 345 -16.30 0.85 -2.42
CA ILE A 345 -15.47 0.97 -3.63
C ILE A 345 -14.14 1.66 -3.35
N ALA A 346 -13.14 1.22 -4.09
CA ALA A 346 -11.85 1.85 -4.25
C ALA A 346 -11.57 2.04 -5.74
N ILE A 347 -11.26 3.28 -6.14
CA ILE A 347 -11.02 3.63 -7.55
C ILE A 347 -9.53 3.73 -7.81
N LEU A 348 -9.04 3.10 -8.89
CA LEU A 348 -7.62 2.96 -9.21
C LEU A 348 -7.34 3.32 -10.69
N HIS A 349 -6.75 4.49 -10.93
CA HIS A 349 -6.32 4.94 -12.26
C HIS A 349 -5.05 5.80 -12.23
N SER A 350 -4.55 6.09 -13.43
CA SER A 350 -3.31 6.81 -13.73
C SER A 350 -3.27 8.24 -13.17
N ASP A 351 -4.37 9.00 -13.27
CA ASP A 351 -4.44 10.42 -12.86
C ASP A 351 -4.46 10.64 -11.34
N MET A 352 -4.59 9.59 -10.54
CA MET A 352 -4.55 9.70 -9.09
C MET A 352 -3.18 10.15 -8.60
N SER A 353 -3.18 10.99 -7.56
CA SER A 353 -1.95 11.30 -6.83
C SER A 353 -1.37 10.03 -6.18
N ILE A 354 -0.05 10.06 -5.96
CA ILE A 354 0.69 8.97 -5.32
C ILE A 354 0.09 8.60 -3.95
N GLY A 355 -0.36 9.61 -3.18
CA GLY A 355 -1.01 9.41 -1.89
C GLY A 355 -2.40 8.78 -2.00
N GLN A 356 -3.26 9.26 -2.91
CA GLN A 356 -4.60 8.68 -3.13
C GLN A 356 -4.52 7.20 -3.54
N ARG A 357 -3.59 6.84 -4.44
CA ARG A 357 -3.43 5.44 -4.87
C ARG A 357 -2.96 4.53 -3.75
N ALA A 358 -2.06 5.02 -2.88
CA ALA A 358 -1.62 4.30 -1.70
C ALA A 358 -2.77 4.10 -0.70
N ASP A 359 -3.57 5.14 -0.50
CA ASP A 359 -4.71 5.14 0.41
C ASP A 359 -5.79 4.13 -0.05
N GLU A 360 -6.17 4.13 -1.33
CA GLU A 360 -7.12 3.16 -1.88
C GLU A 360 -6.61 1.71 -1.85
N TYR A 361 -5.32 1.50 -2.11
CA TYR A 361 -4.68 0.20 -1.96
C TYR A 361 -4.79 -0.32 -0.52
N MET A 362 -4.57 0.54 0.48
CA MET A 362 -4.69 0.17 1.88
C MET A 362 -6.15 -0.07 2.32
N ARG A 363 -7.12 0.67 1.78
CA ARG A 363 -8.55 0.40 2.01
C ARG A 363 -8.96 -0.98 1.50
N LEU A 364 -8.48 -1.38 0.33
CA LEU A 364 -8.71 -2.72 -0.22
C LEU A 364 -8.01 -3.79 0.61
N LYS A 365 -6.72 -3.58 0.93
CA LYS A 365 -5.92 -4.51 1.73
C LYS A 365 -6.47 -4.73 3.13
N SER A 366 -7.02 -3.69 3.75
CA SER A 366 -7.65 -3.79 5.09
C SER A 366 -9.07 -4.38 5.03
N GLY A 367 -9.73 -4.32 3.89
CA GLY A 367 -11.12 -4.74 3.69
C GLY A 367 -12.15 -3.64 3.93
N GLN A 368 -11.73 -2.39 4.13
CA GLN A 368 -12.64 -1.24 4.19
C GLN A 368 -13.31 -0.97 2.84
N ALA A 369 -12.61 -1.27 1.75
CA ALA A 369 -13.20 -1.39 0.42
C ALA A 369 -13.12 -2.85 -0.03
N THR A 370 -14.18 -3.35 -0.67
CA THR A 370 -14.31 -4.73 -1.15
C THR A 370 -14.47 -4.82 -2.67
N VAL A 371 -14.64 -3.68 -3.33
CA VAL A 371 -14.72 -3.58 -4.80
C VAL A 371 -13.63 -2.64 -5.30
N ALA A 372 -12.72 -3.15 -6.12
CA ALA A 372 -11.78 -2.30 -6.86
C ALA A 372 -12.35 -1.99 -8.25
N ILE A 373 -12.32 -0.72 -8.64
CA ILE A 373 -12.72 -0.28 -9.97
C ILE A 373 -11.57 0.49 -10.58
N GLY A 374 -11.20 0.18 -11.80
CA GLY A 374 -10.13 0.95 -12.41
C GLY A 374 -9.73 0.48 -13.79
N THR A 375 -8.58 0.95 -14.22
CA THR A 375 -7.99 0.59 -15.50
C THR A 375 -7.06 -0.61 -15.34
N ARG A 376 -6.16 -0.84 -16.30
CA ARG A 376 -5.13 -1.90 -16.27
C ARG A 376 -4.49 -2.15 -14.90
N SER A 377 -4.13 -1.10 -14.15
CA SER A 377 -3.40 -1.27 -12.88
C SER A 377 -4.24 -1.85 -11.74
N ALA A 378 -5.58 -1.78 -11.85
CA ALA A 378 -6.48 -2.33 -10.84
C ALA A 378 -6.40 -3.86 -10.74
N VAL A 379 -5.83 -4.55 -11.74
CA VAL A 379 -5.58 -5.99 -11.67
C VAL A 379 -4.70 -6.38 -10.48
N PHE A 380 -3.90 -5.47 -9.94
CA PHE A 380 -3.03 -5.70 -8.77
C PHE A 380 -3.68 -5.30 -7.43
N ALA A 381 -4.96 -4.90 -7.45
CA ALA A 381 -5.70 -4.51 -6.26
C ALA A 381 -5.73 -5.66 -5.21
N PRO A 382 -5.33 -5.41 -3.95
CA PRO A 382 -5.28 -6.43 -2.90
C PRO A 382 -6.66 -6.65 -2.26
N VAL A 383 -7.65 -6.99 -3.09
CA VAL A 383 -9.04 -7.21 -2.66
C VAL A 383 -9.12 -8.46 -1.79
N LYS A 384 -9.57 -8.33 -0.54
CA LYS A 384 -9.82 -9.48 0.34
C LYS A 384 -10.92 -10.39 -0.21
N ASN A 385 -10.74 -11.70 -0.02
CA ASN A 385 -11.69 -12.72 -0.45
C ASN A 385 -12.16 -12.53 -1.90
N LEU A 386 -11.23 -12.27 -2.82
CA LEU A 386 -11.51 -12.03 -4.23
C LEU A 386 -12.26 -13.23 -4.83
N LYS A 387 -13.48 -13.02 -5.32
CA LYS A 387 -14.32 -14.06 -5.96
C LYS A 387 -14.65 -13.79 -7.41
N ILE A 388 -14.54 -12.54 -7.86
CA ILE A 388 -14.81 -12.19 -9.25
C ILE A 388 -13.86 -11.10 -9.75
N ILE A 389 -13.36 -11.30 -10.97
CA ILE A 389 -12.61 -10.30 -11.74
C ILE A 389 -13.36 -10.11 -13.05
N ILE A 390 -13.72 -8.87 -13.36
CA ILE A 390 -14.36 -8.50 -14.63
C ILE A 390 -13.36 -7.65 -15.42
N ILE A 391 -13.17 -8.00 -16.69
CA ILE A 391 -12.46 -7.18 -17.68
C ILE A 391 -13.47 -6.79 -18.74
N ASP A 392 -13.89 -5.53 -18.75
CA ASP A 392 -14.79 -5.00 -19.76
C ASP A 392 -14.00 -4.57 -21.00
N GLU A 393 -14.58 -4.78 -22.17
CA GLU A 393 -13.97 -4.55 -23.48
C GLU A 393 -12.61 -5.26 -23.58
N GLU A 394 -12.57 -6.57 -23.32
CA GLU A 394 -11.32 -7.34 -23.16
C GLU A 394 -10.35 -7.24 -24.35
N GLN A 395 -10.89 -6.98 -25.55
CA GLN A 395 -10.14 -6.82 -26.79
C GLN A 395 -9.34 -5.52 -26.87
N GLU A 396 -9.52 -4.60 -25.92
CA GLU A 396 -8.93 -3.27 -25.94
C GLU A 396 -7.41 -3.31 -25.66
N HIS A 397 -6.62 -2.62 -26.50
CA HIS A 397 -5.16 -2.73 -26.50
C HIS A 397 -4.46 -2.12 -25.27
N THR A 398 -5.09 -1.18 -24.56
CA THR A 398 -4.53 -0.54 -23.35
C THR A 398 -4.34 -1.51 -22.18
N TYR A 399 -4.97 -2.69 -22.24
CA TYR A 399 -4.71 -3.78 -21.28
C TYR A 399 -3.30 -4.37 -21.40
N LYS A 400 -2.53 -4.05 -22.44
CA LYS A 400 -1.11 -4.39 -22.55
C LYS A 400 -0.22 -3.25 -22.05
N SER A 401 0.69 -3.55 -21.12
CA SER A 401 1.67 -2.58 -20.62
C SER A 401 2.87 -2.44 -21.56
N GLU A 402 3.18 -1.22 -21.96
CA GLU A 402 4.39 -0.89 -22.74
C GLU A 402 5.65 -0.72 -21.86
N LYS A 403 5.46 -0.44 -20.57
CA LYS A 403 6.55 -0.30 -19.58
C LYS A 403 6.88 -1.65 -18.96
N SER A 404 8.16 -1.86 -18.63
CA SER A 404 8.58 -3.05 -17.86
C SER A 404 7.94 -3.05 -16.47
N PRO A 405 7.43 -4.19 -15.98
CA PRO A 405 7.22 -5.44 -16.72
C PRO A 405 6.11 -5.29 -17.77
N ARG A 406 6.36 -5.75 -19.01
CA ARG A 406 5.39 -5.64 -20.12
C ARG A 406 4.30 -6.71 -20.03
N PHE A 407 3.48 -6.65 -18.99
CA PHE A 407 2.42 -7.62 -18.73
C PHE A 407 1.17 -7.34 -19.57
N HIS A 408 0.39 -8.39 -19.82
CA HIS A 408 -0.99 -8.28 -20.27
C HIS A 408 -1.94 -8.43 -19.08
N THR A 409 -2.92 -7.54 -18.95
CA THR A 409 -3.87 -7.52 -17.83
C THR A 409 -4.61 -8.84 -17.69
N ARG A 410 -5.09 -9.39 -18.82
CA ARG A 410 -5.75 -10.70 -18.89
C ARG A 410 -4.93 -11.85 -18.28
N ASP A 411 -3.62 -11.88 -18.52
CA ASP A 411 -2.76 -12.97 -18.02
C ASP A 411 -2.58 -12.88 -16.51
N VAL A 412 -2.45 -11.66 -15.98
CA VAL A 412 -2.41 -11.40 -14.55
C VAL A 412 -3.77 -11.76 -13.93
N ALA A 413 -4.88 -11.32 -14.53
CA ALA A 413 -6.22 -11.64 -14.05
C ALA A 413 -6.48 -13.15 -14.05
N TYR A 414 -6.00 -13.88 -15.05
CA TYR A 414 -6.11 -15.34 -15.11
C TYR A 414 -5.32 -16.00 -13.97
N PHE A 415 -4.09 -15.56 -13.73
CA PHE A 415 -3.30 -16.04 -12.59
C PHE A 415 -4.06 -15.82 -11.27
N ARG A 416 -4.55 -14.61 -11.05
CA ARG A 416 -5.27 -14.24 -9.83
C ARG A 416 -6.58 -15.00 -9.67
N ALA A 417 -7.32 -15.20 -10.76
CA ALA A 417 -8.56 -15.95 -10.76
C ALA A 417 -8.32 -17.42 -10.36
N LYS A 418 -7.30 -18.05 -10.95
CA LYS A 418 -6.91 -19.42 -10.61
C LYS A 418 -6.43 -19.53 -9.16
N PHE A 419 -5.61 -18.59 -8.69
CA PHE A 419 -5.09 -18.58 -7.33
C PHE A 419 -6.20 -18.48 -6.28
N ASN A 420 -7.11 -17.50 -6.46
CA ASN A 420 -8.19 -17.23 -5.51
C ASN A 420 -9.43 -18.12 -5.70
N LYS A 421 -9.41 -19.02 -6.70
CA LYS A 421 -10.59 -19.76 -7.15
C LYS A 421 -11.76 -18.84 -7.53
N ALA A 422 -11.43 -17.67 -8.07
CA ALA A 422 -12.38 -16.65 -8.48
C ALA A 422 -12.83 -16.84 -9.93
N LEU A 423 -14.01 -16.33 -10.27
CA LEU A 423 -14.49 -16.24 -11.64
C LEU A 423 -13.82 -15.07 -12.38
N LEU A 424 -13.21 -15.34 -13.52
CA LEU A 424 -12.80 -14.30 -14.47
C LEU A 424 -13.87 -14.14 -15.56
N VAL A 425 -14.48 -12.97 -15.65
CA VAL A 425 -15.41 -12.61 -16.73
C VAL A 425 -14.70 -11.67 -17.69
N LEU A 426 -14.60 -12.09 -18.95
CA LEU A 426 -14.19 -11.24 -20.06
C LEU A 426 -15.47 -10.77 -20.75
N SER A 427 -15.69 -9.47 -20.85
CA SER A 427 -16.91 -8.83 -21.39
C SER A 427 -16.59 -8.09 -22.67
#